data_AF-A0A954I2E1-F1
#
_entry.id   AF-A0A954I2E1-F1
#
_cell.length_a   1.000
_cell.length_b   1.000
_cell.length_c   1.000
_cell.angle_alpha   90.00
_cell.angle_beta   90.00
_cell.angle_gamma   90.00
#
_symmetry.space_group_name_H-M   'P 1'
#
loop_
_entity.id
_entity.type
_entity.pdbx_description
1 polymer ?
#
loop_
_entity_poly.entity_id
_entity_poly.type
_entity_poly.pdbx_seq_one_letter_code
_entity_poly.pdbx_strand_id
1 'polypeptide(L)'
;MPIRIHNLRRPVEEPEELLTTAIARKLHLPPQEIAGYRILRKSLDARSRFDLRFVYSVAVDLNDPAARSRMADDRDIDDFQTESFDDPTPGTQQLSHPPVVVGSGPAGLLAGYYLALKGYRPLIIERG
;
A
#
# COMPACT_ATOMS: atom_id res chain seq x y z
N MET A 1 -15.16 -3.87 -0.91
CA MET A 1 -14.10 -3.17 -0.15
C MET A 1 -13.17 -4.24 0.37
N PRO A 2 -11.85 -4.09 0.19
CA PRO A 2 -10.89 -5.05 0.69
C PRO A 2 -10.91 -5.11 2.21
N ILE A 3 -10.55 -6.26 2.76
CA ILE A 3 -10.19 -6.41 4.17
C ILE A 3 -8.68 -6.33 4.30
N ARG A 4 -8.17 -5.93 5.46
CA ARG A 4 -6.74 -6.01 5.76
C ARG A 4 -6.51 -7.06 6.83
N ILE A 5 -5.54 -7.93 6.55
CA ILE A 5 -5.01 -8.91 7.49
C ILE A 5 -3.67 -8.38 8.00
N HIS A 6 -3.55 -8.25 9.31
CA HIS A 6 -2.33 -7.93 10.02
C HIS A 6 -1.58 -9.19 10.46
N ASN A 7 -0.30 -9.02 10.80
CA ASN A 7 0.48 -10.04 11.49
C ASN A 7 0.52 -11.43 10.82
N LEU A 8 0.38 -11.49 9.48
CA LEU A 8 0.46 -12.76 8.76
C LEU A 8 1.93 -13.19 8.71
N ARG A 9 2.32 -14.12 9.59
CA ARG A 9 3.72 -14.53 9.82
C ARG A 9 4.10 -15.73 8.97
N ARG A 10 5.14 -15.61 8.14
CA ARG A 10 5.70 -16.71 7.33
C ARG A 10 7.20 -16.87 7.55
N PRO A 11 7.75 -18.10 7.54
CA PRO A 11 9.19 -18.32 7.46
C PRO A 11 9.80 -17.54 6.30
N VAL A 12 11.03 -17.05 6.47
CA VAL A 12 11.70 -16.27 5.41
C VAL A 12 12.10 -17.13 4.20
N GLU A 13 12.21 -18.45 4.41
CA GLU A 13 12.50 -19.45 3.39
C GLU A 13 11.26 -19.84 2.58
N GLU A 14 10.05 -19.49 3.07
CA GLU A 14 8.80 -19.79 2.37
C GLU A 14 8.63 -18.86 1.15
N PRO A 15 8.43 -19.41 -0.06
CA PRO A 15 8.19 -18.61 -1.25
C PRO A 15 6.93 -17.74 -1.11
N GLU A 16 6.99 -16.51 -1.60
CA GLU A 16 5.88 -15.53 -1.46
C GLU A 16 4.63 -15.94 -2.26
N GLU A 17 4.79 -16.79 -3.28
CA GLU A 17 3.70 -17.38 -4.06
C GLU A 17 2.71 -18.19 -3.21
N LEU A 18 3.15 -18.66 -2.03
CA LEU A 18 2.29 -19.38 -1.08
C LEU A 18 1.42 -18.45 -0.23
N LEU A 19 1.55 -17.12 -0.38
CA LEU A 19 0.82 -16.15 0.41
C LEU A 19 -0.69 -16.23 0.16
N THR A 20 -1.14 -16.48 -1.08
CA THR A 20 -2.56 -16.72 -1.39
C THR A 20 -3.13 -17.87 -0.55
N THR A 21 -2.42 -18.99 -0.44
CA THR A 21 -2.84 -20.14 0.36
C THR A 21 -2.80 -19.83 1.86
N ALA A 22 -1.86 -19.02 2.32
CA ALA A 22 -1.80 -18.59 3.71
C ALA A 22 -2.94 -17.65 4.08
N ILE A 23 -3.28 -16.70 3.19
CA ILE A 23 -4.44 -15.81 3.30
C ILE A 23 -5.72 -16.63 3.38
N ALA A 24 -5.96 -17.51 2.40
CA ALA A 24 -7.14 -18.37 2.36
C ALA A 24 -7.32 -19.18 3.66
N ARG A 25 -6.22 -19.75 4.18
CA ARG A 25 -6.22 -20.46 5.48
C ARG A 25 -6.55 -19.56 6.67
N LYS A 26 -5.94 -18.37 6.77
CA LYS A 26 -6.22 -17.41 7.85
C LYS A 26 -7.68 -16.94 7.80
N LEU A 27 -8.25 -16.85 6.61
CA LEU A 27 -9.62 -16.44 6.37
C LEU A 27 -10.65 -17.58 6.47
N HIS A 28 -10.21 -18.84 6.62
CA HIS A 28 -11.08 -20.02 6.55
C HIS A 28 -11.92 -20.09 5.27
N LEU A 29 -11.34 -19.63 4.15
CA LEU A 29 -11.96 -19.62 2.84
C LEU A 29 -11.21 -20.54 1.87
N PRO A 30 -11.88 -21.09 0.85
CA PRO A 30 -11.19 -21.74 -0.25
C PRO A 30 -10.35 -20.69 -1.03
N PRO A 31 -9.17 -21.06 -1.57
CA PRO A 31 -8.32 -20.11 -2.32
C PRO A 31 -9.02 -19.40 -3.47
N GLN A 32 -10.04 -20.01 -4.06
CA GLN A 32 -10.85 -19.46 -5.14
C GLN A 32 -11.72 -18.26 -4.71
N GLU A 33 -11.95 -18.05 -3.42
CA GLU A 33 -12.67 -16.88 -2.90
C GLU A 33 -11.79 -15.64 -2.77
N ILE A 34 -10.47 -15.80 -2.92
CA ILE A 34 -9.52 -14.70 -2.91
C ILE A 34 -9.42 -14.14 -4.33
N ALA A 35 -10.08 -13.01 -4.57
CA ALA A 35 -10.05 -12.32 -5.86
C ALA A 35 -8.66 -11.75 -6.17
N GLY A 36 -7.95 -11.33 -5.13
CA GLY A 36 -6.59 -10.80 -5.21
C GLY A 36 -6.11 -10.31 -3.86
N TYR A 37 -4.84 -9.94 -3.80
CA TYR A 37 -4.29 -9.27 -2.62
C TYR A 37 -3.19 -8.29 -3.00
N ARG A 38 -2.92 -7.35 -2.10
CA ARG A 38 -1.80 -6.41 -2.16
C ARG A 38 -1.06 -6.42 -0.84
N ILE A 39 0.26 -6.54 -0.89
CA ILE A 39 1.11 -6.37 0.29
C ILE A 39 1.16 -4.89 0.64
N LEU A 40 0.63 -4.54 1.81
CA LEU A 40 0.69 -3.19 2.37
C LEU A 40 2.00 -2.97 3.12
N ARG A 41 2.47 -4.01 3.81
CA ARG A 41 3.74 -4.01 4.55
C ARG A 41 4.33 -5.41 4.57
N LYS A 42 5.65 -5.48 4.42
CA LYS A 42 6.47 -6.67 4.66
C LYS A 42 7.61 -6.27 5.59
N SER A 43 7.70 -6.90 6.75
CA SER A 43 8.78 -6.65 7.71
C SER A 43 9.42 -7.95 8.17
N LEU A 44 10.72 -7.92 8.44
CA LEU A 44 11.45 -9.06 9.01
C LEU A 44 11.37 -9.00 10.54
N ASP A 45 10.80 -10.04 11.16
CA ASP A 45 10.95 -10.31 12.58
C ASP A 45 12.18 -11.21 12.78
N ALA A 46 13.29 -10.58 13.19
CA ALA A 46 14.57 -11.24 13.42
C ALA A 46 14.92 -11.38 14.91
N ARG A 47 13.94 -11.29 15.81
CA ARG A 47 14.19 -11.38 17.26
C ARG A 47 14.72 -12.75 17.69
N SER A 48 14.40 -13.80 16.93
CA SER A 48 14.96 -15.14 17.09
C SER A 48 15.90 -15.46 15.94
N ARG A 49 17.17 -15.74 16.25
CA ARG A 49 18.19 -16.13 15.25
C ARG A 49 17.87 -17.45 14.52
N PHE A 50 16.98 -18.27 15.07
CA PHE A 50 16.61 -19.59 14.53
C PHE A 50 15.18 -19.62 13.97
N ASP A 51 14.43 -18.52 14.09
CA ASP A 51 13.03 -18.44 13.63
C ASP A 51 12.80 -17.06 13.01
N LEU A 52 13.50 -16.82 11.90
CA LEU A 52 13.35 -15.61 11.12
C LEU A 52 12.01 -15.69 10.38
N ARG A 53 11.18 -14.67 10.55
CA ARG A 53 9.87 -14.62 9.88
C ARG A 53 9.63 -13.29 9.19
N PHE A 54 9.06 -13.34 8.00
CA PHE A 54 8.36 -12.19 7.46
C PHE A 54 7.00 -12.04 8.13
N VAL A 55 6.68 -10.80 8.51
CA VAL A 55 5.37 -10.38 9.00
C VAL A 55 4.76 -9.51 7.92
N TYR A 56 3.66 -9.98 7.34
CA TYR A 56 2.94 -9.28 6.29
C TYR A 56 1.70 -8.59 6.86
N SER A 57 1.43 -7.39 6.34
CA SER A 57 0.09 -6.80 6.32
C SER A 57 -0.38 -6.79 4.88
N VAL A 58 -1.53 -7.40 4.60
CA VAL A 58 -2.07 -7.55 3.24
C VAL A 58 -3.49 -6.98 3.17
N ALA A 59 -3.78 -6.23 2.11
CA ALA A 59 -5.15 -5.95 1.70
C ALA A 59 -5.61 -7.11 0.80
N VAL A 60 -6.80 -7.64 1.04
CA VAL A 60 -7.34 -8.80 0.36
C VAL A 60 -8.70 -8.45 -0.21
N ASP A 61 -8.85 -8.67 -1.51
CA ASP A 61 -10.12 -8.57 -2.20
C ASP A 61 -10.78 -9.95 -2.22
N LEU A 62 -12.04 -10.01 -1.77
CA LEU A 62 -12.84 -11.23 -1.73
C LEU A 62 -13.87 -11.24 -2.85
N ASN A 63 -14.13 -12.41 -3.41
CA ASN A 63 -15.19 -12.60 -4.42
C ASN A 63 -16.58 -12.45 -3.81
N ASP A 64 -16.80 -12.96 -2.60
CA ASP A 64 -18.01 -12.72 -1.80
C ASP A 64 -17.76 -11.67 -0.70
N PRO A 65 -18.25 -10.43 -0.84
CA PRO A 65 -18.15 -9.41 0.20
C PRO A 65 -18.89 -9.77 1.49
N ALA A 66 -19.88 -10.67 1.47
CA ALA A 66 -20.63 -11.07 2.66
C ALA A 66 -19.78 -11.94 3.62
N ALA A 67 -18.76 -12.63 3.09
CA ALA A 67 -17.84 -13.46 3.86
C ALA A 67 -17.13 -12.69 4.98
N ARG A 68 -16.96 -11.36 4.83
CA ARG A 68 -16.36 -10.46 5.84
C ARG A 68 -17.02 -10.56 7.21
N SER A 69 -18.33 -10.79 7.25
CA SER A 69 -19.08 -10.85 8.52
C SER A 69 -18.63 -12.03 9.40
N ARG A 70 -18.06 -13.08 8.80
CA ARG A 70 -17.56 -14.26 9.50
C ARG A 70 -16.23 -14.00 10.23
N MET A 71 -15.60 -12.86 9.97
CA MET A 71 -14.25 -12.52 10.43
C MET A 71 -14.23 -11.34 11.41
N ALA A 72 -15.41 -10.80 11.75
CA ALA A 72 -15.54 -9.58 12.54
C ALA A 72 -14.90 -9.68 13.94
N ASP A 73 -14.73 -10.90 14.47
CA ASP A 73 -14.16 -11.15 15.79
C ASP A 73 -12.62 -11.39 15.76
N ASP A 74 -12.00 -11.53 14.58
CA ASP A 74 -10.55 -11.72 14.46
C ASP A 74 -9.82 -10.37 14.60
N ARG A 75 -9.00 -10.25 15.64
CA ARG A 75 -8.28 -9.01 15.96
C ARG A 75 -7.23 -8.61 14.93
N ASP A 76 -6.77 -9.55 14.12
CA ASP A 76 -5.83 -9.27 13.03
C ASP A 76 -6.55 -8.87 11.74
N ILE A 77 -7.88 -8.81 11.71
CA ILE A 77 -8.65 -8.50 10.50
C ILE A 77 -9.48 -7.23 10.72
N ASP A 78 -9.31 -6.26 9.83
CA ASP A 78 -10.12 -5.04 9.82
C ASP A 78 -10.53 -4.65 8.39
N ASP A 79 -11.51 -3.76 8.28
CA ASP A 79 -11.86 -3.18 6.99
C ASP A 79 -10.71 -2.32 6.49
N PHE A 80 -10.39 -2.46 5.19
CA PHE A 80 -9.35 -1.67 4.55
C PHE A 80 -9.96 -0.73 3.53
N GLN A 81 -9.74 0.56 3.77
CA GLN A 81 -9.94 1.58 2.76
C GLN A 81 -8.57 1.97 2.21
N THR A 82 -8.39 1.82 0.90
CA THR A 82 -7.19 2.34 0.25
C THR A 82 -7.20 3.86 0.41
N GLU A 83 -6.13 4.40 1.00
CA GLU A 83 -5.91 5.84 1.01
C GLU A 83 -5.78 6.32 -0.43
N SER A 84 -6.74 7.14 -0.87
CA SER A 84 -6.62 7.89 -2.09
C SER A 84 -5.72 9.08 -1.84
N PHE A 85 -4.76 9.30 -2.72
CA PHE A 85 -4.06 10.57 -2.77
C PHE A 85 -5.09 11.68 -3.04
N ASP A 86 -5.17 12.66 -2.14
CA ASP A 86 -6.00 13.84 -2.34
C ASP A 86 -5.34 14.72 -3.41
N ASP A 87 -5.92 14.70 -4.60
CA ASP A 87 -5.43 15.40 -5.77
C ASP A 87 -6.10 16.78 -5.83
N PRO A 88 -5.41 17.86 -5.41
CA PRO A 88 -6.02 19.17 -5.34
C PRO A 88 -6.39 19.68 -6.73
N THR A 89 -7.60 20.22 -6.85
CA THR A 89 -8.02 20.89 -8.08
C THR A 89 -7.12 22.10 -8.40
N PRO A 90 -6.83 22.35 -9.69
CA PRO A 90 -6.11 23.54 -10.12
C PRO A 90 -6.76 24.83 -9.60
N GLY A 91 -5.93 25.80 -9.19
CA GLY A 91 -6.41 27.15 -8.89
C GLY A 91 -7.00 27.85 -10.12
N THR A 92 -7.79 28.90 -9.89
CA THR A 92 -8.48 29.66 -10.95
C THR A 92 -7.65 30.77 -11.58
N GLN A 93 -6.55 31.17 -10.93
CA GLN A 93 -5.69 32.25 -11.41
C GLN A 93 -4.59 31.69 -12.33
N GLN A 94 -4.49 32.26 -13.52
CA GLN A 94 -3.40 31.95 -14.43
C GLN A 94 -2.08 32.54 -13.89
N LEU A 95 -1.04 31.71 -13.81
CA LEU A 95 0.30 32.16 -13.46
C LEU A 95 0.91 32.90 -14.64
N SER A 96 1.53 34.06 -14.38
CA SER A 96 2.29 34.82 -15.38
C SER A 96 3.64 34.18 -15.71
N HIS A 97 4.16 33.34 -14.81
CA HIS A 97 5.45 32.67 -14.93
C HIS A 97 5.33 31.22 -14.45
N PRO A 98 6.22 30.32 -14.92
CA PRO A 98 6.31 28.98 -14.37
C PRO A 98 6.58 28.98 -12.86
N PRO A 99 6.00 28.05 -12.08
CA PRO A 99 6.34 27.91 -10.67
C PRO A 99 7.79 27.45 -10.52
N VAL A 100 8.49 27.98 -9.52
CA VAL A 100 9.88 27.65 -9.22
C VAL A 100 9.95 26.74 -8.00
N VAL A 101 10.65 25.62 -8.12
CA VAL A 101 10.97 24.71 -7.02
C VAL A 101 12.46 24.82 -6.74
N VAL A 102 12.82 25.22 -5.52
CA VAL A 102 14.23 25.34 -5.10
C VAL A 102 14.60 24.11 -4.28
N GLY A 103 15.57 23.35 -4.78
CA GLY A 103 16.02 22.06 -4.26
C GLY A 103 15.50 20.89 -5.09
N SER A 104 16.36 19.91 -5.37
CA SER A 104 16.04 18.65 -6.03
C SER A 104 16.25 17.43 -5.11
N GLY A 105 16.07 17.63 -3.80
CA GLY A 105 15.86 16.53 -2.86
C GLY A 105 14.49 15.86 -3.05
N PRO A 106 14.14 14.85 -2.24
CA PRO A 106 12.89 14.09 -2.41
C PRO A 106 11.63 14.97 -2.45
N ALA A 107 11.55 15.99 -1.59
CA ALA A 107 10.42 16.91 -1.57
C ALA A 107 10.32 17.77 -2.85
N GLY A 108 11.45 18.30 -3.32
CA GLY A 108 11.51 19.13 -4.52
C GLY A 108 11.21 18.34 -5.79
N LEU A 109 11.73 17.12 -5.89
CA LEU A 109 11.43 16.21 -6.99
C LEU A 109 9.95 15.83 -7.03
N LEU A 110 9.35 15.50 -5.87
CA LEU A 110 7.93 15.19 -5.80
C LEU A 110 7.06 16.38 -6.21
N ALA A 111 7.39 17.58 -5.71
CA ALA A 111 6.69 18.81 -6.08
C ALA A 111 6.81 19.11 -7.57
N GLY A 112 8.01 19.04 -8.14
CA GLY A 112 8.27 19.27 -9.57
C GLY A 112 7.56 18.24 -10.46
N TYR A 113 7.62 16.96 -10.10
CA TYR A 113 6.92 15.90 -10.81
C TYR A 113 5.40 16.16 -10.85
N TYR A 114 4.82 16.49 -9.70
CA TYR A 114 3.38 16.68 -9.59
C TYR A 114 2.90 17.93 -10.34
N LEU A 115 3.61 19.04 -10.22
CA LEU A 115 3.35 20.26 -11.00
C LEU A 115 3.47 20.01 -12.51
N ALA A 116 4.45 19.21 -12.94
CA ALA A 116 4.63 18.86 -14.35
C ALA A 116 3.48 17.99 -14.88
N LEU A 117 3.02 16.99 -14.13
CA LEU A 117 1.83 16.18 -14.46
C LEU A 117 0.58 17.03 -14.68
N LYS A 118 0.45 18.11 -13.90
CA LYS A 118 -0.65 19.08 -14.00
C LYS A 118 -0.44 20.17 -15.06
N GLY A 119 0.65 20.10 -15.83
CA GLY A 119 0.92 21.01 -16.94
C GLY A 119 1.48 22.38 -16.54
N TYR A 120 1.86 22.59 -15.28
CA TYR A 120 2.37 23.88 -14.79
C TYR A 120 3.81 24.20 -15.24
N ARG A 121 4.52 23.25 -15.87
CA ARG A 121 5.88 23.43 -16.42
C ARG A 121 6.90 23.99 -15.39
N PRO A 122 7.05 23.37 -14.21
CA PRO A 122 7.87 23.90 -13.13
C PRO A 122 9.35 24.04 -13.52
N LEU A 123 10.02 25.07 -13.00
CA LEU A 123 11.47 25.22 -13.05
C LEU A 123 12.08 24.72 -11.74
N ILE A 124 12.97 23.73 -11.81
CA ILE A 124 13.70 23.21 -10.64
C ILE A 124 15.10 23.81 -10.61
N ILE A 125 15.50 24.38 -9.48
CA ILE A 125 16.83 24.96 -9.26
C ILE A 125 17.50 24.22 -8.10
N GLU A 126 18.67 23.64 -8.31
CA GLU A 126 19.50 22.97 -7.30
C GLU A 126 20.94 23.47 -7.42
N ARG A 127 21.67 23.56 -6.29
CA ARG A 127 23.06 24.04 -6.26
C ARG A 127 24.11 22.97 -6.55
N GLY A 128 23.72 21.69 -6.51
CA GLY A 128 24.62 20.53 -6.48
C GLY A 128 24.69 19.89 -5.10
#